data_AF-A0A7C0YYH2-F1
#
_entry.id   AF-A0A7C0YYH2-F1
#
_cell.length_a   1.000
_cell.length_b   1.000
_cell.length_c   1.000
_cell.angle_alpha   90.00
_cell.angle_beta   90.00
_cell.angle_gamma   90.00
#
_symmetry.space_group_name_H-M   'P 1'
#
loop_
_entity.id
_entity.type
_entity.pdbx_description
1 polymer ?
#
loop_
_entity_poly.entity_id
_entity_poly.type
_entity_poly.pdbx_seq_one_letter_code
_entity_poly.pdbx_strand_id
1 'polypeptide(L)'
;RDFSRVAGQAGERCPSLSAIDPNYGDNSEDVPVMIRGSDFSDTPTVYVGAEELQDVAVITPNLLKATVPQGIEAGTYDLVLTNGYGCSAILEDAYTAIDPGEIKVLSIEPDSAENDQDTQAVITGVNFIEGATAYIGNLKLDDAVVESSTKISVVIPFGLDAGKYDISVYNSESSYDTLVDGFTVIESGALYVKAIDPNTGSNDQDVDVTITGRNFEDTPAVYLGAVELQSVQFFSDQVIAAVVPAGLAPATYDLTVINPDEESFTLEEAYTVTEPEER
;
A
#
# COMPACT_ATOMS: atom_id res chain seq x y z
N ARG A 1 30.29 48.36 -41.19
CA ARG A 1 29.64 48.39 -39.86
C ARG A 1 28.24 48.94 -40.09
N ASP A 2 27.25 48.07 -40.13
CA ASP A 2 25.99 48.40 -39.49
C ASP A 2 25.33 47.10 -39.04
N PHE A 3 24.97 47.07 -37.76
CA PHE A 3 24.47 45.91 -37.05
C PHE A 3 22.95 45.99 -37.04
N SER A 4 22.28 45.00 -37.62
CA SER A 4 20.89 44.71 -37.28
C SER A 4 20.78 43.21 -37.07
N ARG A 5 21.30 42.76 -35.92
CA ARG A 5 20.92 41.49 -35.32
C ARG A 5 19.41 41.55 -35.10
N VAL A 6 18.67 40.71 -35.81
CA VAL A 6 17.36 40.27 -35.33
C VAL A 6 17.64 39.58 -34.00
N ALA A 7 17.27 40.23 -32.90
CA ALA A 7 17.24 39.60 -31.61
C ALA A 7 16.30 38.39 -31.73
N GLY A 8 16.80 37.20 -31.44
CA GLY A 8 15.92 36.07 -31.20
C GLY A 8 14.97 36.45 -30.08
N GLN A 9 13.67 36.38 -30.35
CA GLN A 9 12.70 36.40 -29.26
C GLN A 9 13.08 35.25 -28.33
N ALA A 10 13.45 35.57 -27.09
CA ALA A 10 13.44 34.60 -26.00
C ALA A 10 12.00 34.06 -25.98
N GLY A 11 11.84 32.79 -26.36
CA GLY A 11 10.54 32.23 -26.70
C GLY A 11 9.58 32.32 -25.53
N GLU A 12 8.38 32.83 -25.81
CA GLU A 12 7.17 32.56 -25.03
C GLU A 12 7.09 31.04 -24.81
N ARG A 13 7.41 30.61 -23.59
CA ARG A 13 7.21 29.23 -23.16
C ARG A 13 6.18 29.21 -22.05
N CYS A 14 5.18 28.37 -22.23
CA CYS A 14 4.20 28.16 -21.18
C CYS A 14 4.81 27.24 -20.12
N PRO A 15 4.65 27.56 -18.82
CA PRO A 15 5.22 26.79 -17.74
C PRO A 15 4.53 25.42 -17.62
N SER A 16 5.17 24.49 -16.91
CA SER A 16 4.52 23.28 -16.42
C SER A 16 4.70 23.16 -14.91
N LEU A 17 3.78 22.46 -14.24
CA LEU A 17 3.89 22.09 -12.83
C LEU A 17 4.09 20.58 -12.73
N SER A 18 4.88 20.13 -11.76
CA SER A 18 5.13 18.71 -11.53
C SER A 18 5.03 18.28 -10.06
N ALA A 19 5.25 19.18 -9.11
CA ALA A 19 5.10 18.89 -7.68
C ALA A 19 5.05 20.17 -6.85
N ILE A 20 4.48 20.06 -5.66
CA ILE A 20 4.57 21.02 -4.55
C ILE A 20 5.01 20.23 -3.31
N ASP A 21 5.94 20.77 -2.53
CA ASP A 21 6.55 20.11 -1.37
C ASP A 21 6.72 21.09 -0.20
N PRO A 22 6.09 20.85 0.97
CA PRO A 22 5.11 19.79 1.20
C PRO A 22 3.84 19.97 0.35
N ASN A 23 3.18 18.87 -0.01
CA ASN A 23 1.89 18.89 -0.71
C ASN A 23 0.69 19.00 0.25
N TYR A 24 0.92 19.46 1.48
CA TYR A 24 -0.11 19.67 2.49
C TYR A 24 0.35 20.69 3.54
N GLY A 25 -0.57 21.12 4.41
CA GLY A 25 -0.23 21.88 5.60
C GLY A 25 -1.42 22.26 6.47
N ASP A 26 -1.11 22.61 7.73
CA ASP A 26 -2.07 23.11 8.71
C ASP A 26 -2.58 24.49 8.26
N ASN A 27 -3.88 24.63 8.10
CA ASN A 27 -4.49 25.86 7.60
C ASN A 27 -4.52 27.02 8.61
N SER A 28 -4.04 26.82 9.84
CA SER A 28 -3.89 27.88 10.85
C SER A 28 -2.52 28.56 10.82
N GLU A 29 -1.60 28.11 9.96
CA GLU A 29 -0.25 28.64 9.84
C GLU A 29 0.12 28.93 8.37
N ASP A 30 1.10 29.81 8.16
CA ASP A 30 1.70 30.02 6.84
C ASP A 30 2.67 28.87 6.53
N VAL A 31 2.45 28.18 5.41
CA VAL A 31 3.19 26.95 5.06
C VAL A 31 4.21 27.24 3.95
N PRO A 32 5.52 27.21 4.22
CA PRO A 32 6.54 27.39 3.19
C PRO A 32 6.60 26.16 2.28
N VAL A 33 6.55 26.39 0.97
CA VAL A 33 6.53 25.33 -0.05
C VAL A 33 7.58 25.55 -1.14
N MET A 34 8.00 24.44 -1.74
CA MET A 34 8.83 24.38 -2.93
C MET A 34 8.01 23.81 -4.08
N ILE A 35 7.95 24.52 -5.21
CA ILE A 35 7.14 24.12 -6.38
C ILE A 35 8.08 23.77 -7.53
N ARG A 36 7.95 22.55 -8.06
CA ARG A 36 8.74 22.01 -9.17
C ARG A 36 7.96 22.08 -10.48
N GLY A 37 8.68 22.28 -11.57
CA GLY A 37 8.10 22.36 -12.90
C GLY A 37 9.12 22.69 -13.98
N SER A 38 8.69 23.40 -15.01
CA SER A 38 9.56 23.85 -16.10
C SER A 38 9.19 25.24 -16.61
N ASP A 39 10.16 25.89 -17.26
CA ASP A 39 10.03 27.19 -17.93
C ASP A 39 9.59 28.34 -17.00
N PHE A 40 10.07 28.34 -15.75
CA PHE A 40 9.92 29.47 -14.82
C PHE A 40 10.91 30.60 -15.17
N SER A 41 10.56 31.47 -16.13
CA SER A 41 11.42 32.56 -16.59
C SER A 41 11.30 33.85 -15.78
N ASP A 42 10.09 34.16 -15.31
CA ASP A 42 9.71 35.35 -14.56
C ASP A 42 8.87 34.93 -13.35
N THR A 43 8.77 35.78 -12.31
CA THR A 43 7.92 35.47 -11.14
C THR A 43 6.47 35.34 -11.58
N PRO A 44 5.86 34.14 -11.49
CA PRO A 44 4.48 33.92 -11.86
C PRO A 44 3.55 34.30 -10.70
N THR A 45 2.26 34.41 -11.00
CA THR A 45 1.21 34.36 -9.97
C THR A 45 0.83 32.91 -9.75
N VAL A 46 0.75 32.48 -8.49
CA VAL A 46 0.45 31.09 -8.11
C VAL A 46 -0.70 31.07 -7.13
N TYR A 47 -1.65 30.16 -7.32
CA TYR A 47 -2.81 29.95 -6.47
C TYR A 47 -2.90 28.51 -6.01
N VAL A 48 -3.34 28.31 -4.77
CA VAL A 48 -3.90 27.05 -4.28
C VAL A 48 -5.40 27.29 -4.12
N GLY A 49 -6.20 26.62 -4.95
CA GLY A 49 -7.63 26.94 -5.05
C GLY A 49 -7.87 28.40 -5.45
N ALA A 50 -8.51 29.17 -4.58
CA ALA A 50 -8.77 30.60 -4.79
C ALA A 50 -7.74 31.53 -4.12
N GLU A 51 -6.85 31.00 -3.29
CA GLU A 51 -5.92 31.79 -2.48
C GLU A 51 -4.56 31.97 -3.17
N GLU A 52 -4.09 33.22 -3.24
CA GLU A 52 -2.81 33.57 -3.86
C GLU A 52 -1.66 33.25 -2.91
N LEU A 53 -0.64 32.57 -3.41
CA LEU A 53 0.55 32.26 -2.63
C LEU A 53 1.37 33.53 -2.39
N GLN A 54 1.98 33.60 -1.21
CA GLN A 54 2.85 34.70 -0.81
C GLN A 54 4.32 34.39 -1.11
N ASP A 55 5.16 35.43 -1.11
CA ASP A 55 6.62 35.31 -1.23
C ASP A 55 7.12 34.46 -2.43
N VAL A 56 6.35 34.46 -3.53
CA VAL A 56 6.70 33.68 -4.74
C VAL A 56 8.00 34.21 -5.34
N ALA A 57 9.00 33.33 -5.41
CA ALA A 57 10.31 33.64 -5.96
C ALA A 57 10.84 32.51 -6.84
N VAL A 58 11.32 32.86 -8.04
CA VAL A 58 12.02 31.93 -8.92
C VAL A 58 13.41 31.65 -8.36
N ILE A 59 13.69 30.41 -8.00
CA ILE A 59 15.03 29.97 -7.55
C ILE A 59 15.83 29.47 -8.75
N THR A 60 15.19 28.67 -9.59
CA THR A 60 15.73 28.19 -10.89
C THR A 60 14.60 28.11 -11.90
N PRO A 61 14.88 27.92 -13.21
CA PRO A 61 13.85 27.70 -14.22
C PRO A 61 12.90 26.51 -13.97
N ASN A 62 13.18 25.67 -12.97
CA ASN A 62 12.41 24.47 -12.63
C ASN A 62 11.98 24.42 -11.16
N LEU A 63 12.23 25.50 -10.39
CA LEU A 63 11.97 25.53 -8.95
C LEU A 63 11.55 26.93 -8.48
N LEU A 64 10.38 27.02 -7.87
CA LEU A 64 9.93 28.19 -7.12
C LEU A 64 10.00 27.92 -5.62
N LYS A 65 10.22 28.99 -4.86
CA LYS A 65 9.86 29.07 -3.44
C LYS A 65 8.59 29.89 -3.34
N ALA A 66 7.65 29.48 -2.48
CA ALA A 66 6.44 30.24 -2.17
C ALA A 66 5.96 29.91 -0.75
N THR A 67 4.94 30.62 -0.29
CA THR A 67 4.27 30.38 0.99
C THR A 67 2.77 30.25 0.72
N VAL A 68 2.18 29.14 1.14
CA VAL A 68 0.73 28.97 1.18
C VAL A 68 0.23 29.73 2.41
N PRO A 69 -0.67 30.73 2.25
CA PRO A 69 -1.14 31.51 3.39
C PRO A 69 -2.06 30.69 4.28
N GLN A 70 -2.08 31.01 5.58
CA GLN A 70 -3.10 30.51 6.50
C GLN A 70 -4.53 30.93 6.07
N GLY A 71 -5.53 30.17 6.51
CA GLY A 71 -6.95 30.49 6.35
C GLY A 71 -7.63 29.85 5.15
N ILE A 72 -6.92 29.00 4.39
CA ILE A 72 -7.54 28.14 3.37
C ILE A 72 -8.45 27.15 4.08
N GLU A 73 -9.71 27.02 3.66
CA GLU A 73 -10.60 26.00 4.23
C GLU A 73 -9.99 24.59 4.08
N ALA A 74 -10.30 23.67 4.99
CA ALA A 74 -9.78 22.30 4.85
C ALA A 74 -10.31 21.65 3.56
N GLY A 75 -9.41 21.02 2.81
CA GLY A 75 -9.73 20.44 1.51
C GLY A 75 -8.51 20.19 0.64
N THR A 76 -8.76 19.51 -0.48
CA THR A 76 -7.76 19.28 -1.54
C THR A 76 -7.98 20.28 -2.67
N TYR A 77 -6.89 20.85 -3.17
CA TYR A 77 -6.91 21.98 -4.09
C TYR A 77 -5.90 21.80 -5.21
N ASP A 78 -6.29 22.25 -6.41
CA ASP A 78 -5.38 22.41 -7.54
C ASP A 78 -4.36 23.53 -7.28
N LEU A 79 -3.16 23.34 -7.79
CA LEU A 79 -2.15 24.38 -7.89
C LEU A 79 -2.21 24.99 -9.28
N VAL A 80 -2.52 26.29 -9.36
CA VAL A 80 -2.63 27.03 -10.61
C VAL A 80 -1.52 28.06 -10.68
N LEU A 81 -0.75 28.03 -11.77
CA LEU A 81 0.34 28.98 -12.00
C LEU A 81 0.08 29.72 -13.31
N THR A 82 0.16 31.06 -13.30
CA THR A 82 0.06 31.89 -14.51
C THR A 82 1.29 32.77 -14.66
N ASN A 83 1.95 32.71 -15.82
CA ASN A 83 3.13 33.54 -16.11
C ASN A 83 2.75 34.94 -16.64
N GLY A 84 3.74 35.83 -16.76
CA GLY A 84 3.53 37.20 -17.26
C GLY A 84 3.08 37.31 -18.72
N TYR A 85 3.08 36.19 -19.46
CA TYR A 85 2.59 36.09 -20.85
C TYR A 85 1.14 35.59 -20.93
N GLY A 86 0.52 35.25 -19.79
CA GLY A 86 -0.85 34.74 -19.73
C GLY A 86 -0.98 33.24 -20.01
N CYS A 87 0.12 32.48 -20.07
CA CYS A 87 0.04 31.02 -20.06
C CYS A 87 -0.23 30.52 -18.64
N SER A 88 -1.12 29.53 -18.51
CA SER A 88 -1.41 28.87 -17.24
C SER A 88 -1.00 27.39 -17.25
N ALA A 89 -0.57 26.89 -16.10
CA ALA A 89 -0.37 25.49 -15.79
C ALA A 89 -1.22 25.11 -14.59
N ILE A 90 -1.76 23.90 -14.58
CA ILE A 90 -2.56 23.34 -13.49
C ILE A 90 -1.92 22.02 -13.09
N LEU A 91 -1.71 21.84 -11.79
CA LEU A 91 -1.46 20.54 -11.18
C LEU A 91 -2.70 20.21 -10.35
N GLU A 92 -3.46 19.21 -10.80
CA GLU A 92 -4.70 18.79 -10.14
C GLU A 92 -4.41 18.14 -8.78
N ASP A 93 -5.30 18.37 -7.81
CA ASP A 93 -5.24 17.79 -6.46
C ASP A 93 -3.86 17.93 -5.78
N ALA A 94 -3.19 19.05 -6.03
CA ALA A 94 -1.78 19.25 -5.72
C ALA A 94 -1.51 19.51 -4.24
N TYR A 95 -2.44 20.13 -3.51
CA TYR A 95 -2.22 20.56 -2.14
C TYR A 95 -3.43 20.28 -1.24
N THR A 96 -3.19 19.71 -0.06
CA THR A 96 -4.22 19.46 0.95
C THR A 96 -4.07 20.40 2.16
N ALA A 97 -5.03 21.30 2.35
CA ALA A 97 -5.14 22.10 3.56
C ALA A 97 -5.86 21.28 4.64
N ILE A 98 -5.32 21.27 5.85
CA ILE A 98 -5.75 20.39 6.94
C ILE A 98 -6.11 21.24 8.15
N ASP A 99 -7.22 20.91 8.83
CA ASP A 99 -7.59 21.61 10.05
C ASP A 99 -6.63 21.26 11.21
N PRO A 100 -6.40 22.16 12.17
CA PRO A 100 -5.46 21.92 13.25
C PRO A 100 -5.84 20.68 14.08
N GLY A 101 -4.90 19.75 14.21
CA GLY A 101 -5.07 18.51 14.95
C GLY A 101 -5.88 17.42 14.23
N GLU A 102 -6.32 17.64 12.99
CA GLU A 102 -6.91 16.58 12.16
C GLU A 102 -5.81 15.58 11.75
N ILE A 103 -6.09 14.29 11.89
CA ILE A 103 -5.23 13.23 11.38
C ILE A 103 -5.39 13.13 9.86
N LYS A 104 -4.28 12.93 9.14
CA LYS A 104 -4.32 12.51 7.73
C LYS A 104 -3.36 11.36 7.45
N VAL A 105 -3.79 10.42 6.61
CA VAL A 105 -2.96 9.38 6.01
C VAL A 105 -2.66 9.81 4.58
N LEU A 106 -1.39 10.06 4.27
CA LEU A 106 -0.98 10.67 3.02
C LEU A 106 -0.42 9.65 2.03
N SER A 107 0.39 8.71 2.51
CA SER A 107 0.99 7.68 1.67
C SER A 107 1.39 6.45 2.48
N ILE A 108 1.64 5.35 1.78
CA ILE A 108 2.30 4.15 2.29
C ILE A 108 3.40 3.76 1.31
N GLU A 109 4.58 3.39 1.82
CA GLU A 109 5.71 2.96 0.98
C GLU A 109 6.29 1.63 1.51
N PRO A 110 6.41 0.58 0.67
CA PRO A 110 5.92 0.55 -0.71
C PRO A 110 4.39 0.64 -0.78
N ASP A 111 3.86 1.10 -1.92
CA ASP A 111 2.42 1.18 -2.20
C ASP A 111 1.84 -0.11 -2.80
N SER A 112 2.69 -1.12 -2.99
CA SER A 112 2.31 -2.42 -3.53
C SER A 112 3.29 -3.50 -3.14
N ALA A 113 2.79 -4.73 -3.04
CA ALA A 113 3.61 -5.92 -2.84
C ALA A 113 2.93 -7.20 -3.33
N GLU A 114 3.72 -8.23 -3.57
CA GLU A 114 3.23 -9.58 -3.80
C GLU A 114 2.72 -10.19 -2.49
N ASN A 115 1.68 -11.03 -2.58
CA ASN A 115 1.04 -11.66 -1.41
C ASN A 115 1.70 -12.98 -0.97
N ASP A 116 2.99 -13.18 -1.25
CA ASP A 116 3.75 -14.38 -0.88
C ASP A 116 4.60 -14.22 0.40
N GLN A 117 4.82 -12.99 0.85
CA GLN A 117 5.61 -12.70 2.05
C GLN A 117 5.12 -11.43 2.77
N ASP A 118 5.47 -11.35 4.05
CA ASP A 118 5.21 -10.15 4.85
C ASP A 118 5.95 -8.94 4.25
N THR A 119 5.25 -7.83 4.14
CA THR A 119 5.79 -6.58 3.58
C THR A 119 5.94 -5.54 4.68
N GLN A 120 7.19 -5.11 4.93
CA GLN A 120 7.43 -3.92 5.76
C GLN A 120 7.06 -2.67 4.98
N ALA A 121 6.19 -1.84 5.55
CA ALA A 121 5.76 -0.61 4.93
C ALA A 121 5.79 0.56 5.93
N VAL A 122 5.91 1.77 5.41
CA VAL A 122 5.88 3.01 6.19
C VAL A 122 4.70 3.86 5.75
N ILE A 123 3.76 4.07 6.66
CA ILE A 123 2.66 5.02 6.48
C ILE A 123 3.16 6.41 6.86
N THR A 124 3.05 7.35 5.92
CA THR A 124 3.34 8.76 6.14
C THR A 124 2.02 9.54 6.27
N GLY A 125 1.99 10.48 7.21
CA GLY A 125 0.80 11.29 7.44
C GLY A 125 1.05 12.46 8.38
N VAL A 126 0.01 12.89 9.08
CA VAL A 126 0.08 13.99 10.06
C VAL A 126 -0.71 13.66 11.32
N ASN A 127 -0.30 14.30 12.42
CA ASN A 127 -0.96 14.25 13.71
C ASN A 127 -1.19 12.83 14.24
N PHE A 128 -0.33 11.87 13.90
CA PHE A 128 -0.34 10.55 14.53
C PHE A 128 0.03 10.68 16.02
N ILE A 129 -0.68 9.96 16.88
CA ILE A 129 -0.38 9.91 18.31
C ILE A 129 0.21 8.55 18.69
N GLU A 130 0.98 8.50 19.78
CA GLU A 130 1.45 7.24 20.34
C GLU A 130 0.27 6.31 20.63
N GLY A 131 0.34 5.06 20.13
CA GLY A 131 -0.72 4.08 20.27
C GLY A 131 -1.81 4.12 19.19
N ALA A 132 -1.67 4.96 18.16
CA ALA A 132 -2.54 4.89 16.99
C ALA A 132 -2.50 3.49 16.34
N THR A 133 -3.65 3.03 15.86
CA THR A 133 -3.79 1.72 15.21
C THR A 133 -3.90 1.89 13.69
N ALA A 134 -3.31 0.98 12.93
CA ALA A 134 -3.36 0.96 11.47
C ALA A 134 -4.11 -0.29 10.95
N TYR A 135 -4.77 -0.14 9.82
CA TYR A 135 -5.55 -1.18 9.15
C TYR A 135 -5.28 -1.18 7.65
N ILE A 136 -5.30 -2.37 7.05
CA ILE A 136 -5.38 -2.57 5.60
C ILE A 136 -6.74 -3.22 5.26
N GLY A 137 -7.61 -2.46 4.58
CA GLY A 137 -9.03 -2.79 4.49
C GLY A 137 -9.64 -2.99 5.88
N ASN A 138 -10.09 -4.20 6.18
CA ASN A 138 -10.65 -4.55 7.51
C ASN A 138 -9.64 -5.24 8.44
N LEU A 139 -8.43 -5.53 7.97
CA LEU A 139 -7.42 -6.24 8.75
C LEU A 139 -6.62 -5.25 9.61
N LYS A 140 -6.58 -5.50 10.91
CA LYS A 140 -5.73 -4.74 11.83
C LYS A 140 -4.28 -5.14 11.66
N LEU A 141 -3.38 -4.16 11.55
CA LEU A 141 -1.93 -4.36 11.50
C LEU A 141 -1.39 -4.34 12.94
N ASP A 142 -1.28 -5.51 13.56
CA ASP A 142 -0.95 -5.61 14.99
C ASP A 142 0.47 -5.14 15.34
N ASP A 143 1.39 -5.17 14.36
CA ASP A 143 2.78 -4.69 14.51
C ASP A 143 2.96 -3.21 14.14
N ALA A 144 1.89 -2.43 14.10
CA ALA A 144 1.98 -0.99 13.83
C ALA A 144 2.73 -0.25 14.96
N VAL A 145 3.81 0.45 14.60
CA VAL A 145 4.65 1.23 15.51
C VAL A 145 4.67 2.69 15.06
N VAL A 146 4.12 3.57 15.89
CA VAL A 146 4.17 5.02 15.65
C VAL A 146 5.57 5.54 16.00
N GLU A 147 6.33 5.93 14.97
CA GLU A 147 7.70 6.44 15.14
C GLU A 147 7.73 7.94 15.44
N SER A 148 6.77 8.67 14.88
CA SER A 148 6.59 10.10 15.06
C SER A 148 5.16 10.51 14.72
N SER A 149 4.80 11.77 14.93
CA SER A 149 3.51 12.32 14.50
C SER A 149 3.26 12.30 12.99
N THR A 150 4.25 11.86 12.20
CA THR A 150 4.16 11.81 10.73
C THR A 150 4.48 10.44 10.13
N LYS A 151 4.85 9.44 10.95
CA LYS A 151 5.29 8.13 10.48
C LYS A 151 4.83 6.99 11.36
N ILE A 152 4.28 5.95 10.73
CA ILE A 152 3.96 4.66 11.35
C ILE A 152 4.63 3.57 10.52
N SER A 153 5.47 2.76 11.15
CA SER A 153 6.01 1.55 10.55
C SER A 153 5.02 0.40 10.77
N VAL A 154 4.71 -0.36 9.73
CA VAL A 154 3.75 -1.48 9.77
C VAL A 154 4.31 -2.70 9.06
N VAL A 155 3.74 -3.87 9.36
CA VAL A 155 3.93 -5.10 8.59
C VAL A 155 2.59 -5.50 7.98
N ILE A 156 2.53 -5.54 6.66
CA ILE A 156 1.38 -6.07 5.92
C ILE A 156 1.60 -7.57 5.77
N PRO A 157 0.72 -8.42 6.33
CA PRO A 157 0.93 -9.85 6.30
C PRO A 157 0.71 -10.44 4.91
N PHE A 158 1.40 -11.55 4.62
CA PHE A 158 1.18 -12.33 3.40
C PHE A 158 -0.22 -12.96 3.34
N GLY A 159 -0.59 -13.47 2.16
CA GLY A 159 -1.84 -14.24 1.98
C GLY A 159 -3.12 -13.40 1.82
N LEU A 160 -3.01 -12.07 1.76
CA LEU A 160 -4.10 -11.21 1.31
C LEU A 160 -4.46 -11.55 -0.15
N ASP A 161 -5.75 -11.57 -0.48
CA ASP A 161 -6.20 -11.75 -1.86
C ASP A 161 -5.71 -10.57 -2.74
N ALA A 162 -5.41 -10.80 -4.02
CA ALA A 162 -4.99 -9.72 -4.90
C ALA A 162 -6.08 -8.66 -5.07
N GLY A 163 -5.68 -7.39 -5.03
CA GLY A 163 -6.62 -6.27 -5.10
C GLY A 163 -6.05 -4.98 -4.52
N LYS A 164 -6.90 -3.94 -4.54
CA LYS A 164 -6.59 -2.67 -3.89
C LYS A 164 -7.22 -2.62 -2.51
N TYR A 165 -6.49 -2.01 -1.58
CA TYR A 165 -6.87 -1.90 -0.19
C TYR A 165 -6.74 -0.46 0.29
N ASP A 166 -7.74 -0.02 1.05
CA ASP A 166 -7.69 1.22 1.80
C ASP A 166 -6.72 1.07 2.98
N ILE A 167 -6.01 2.15 3.32
CA ILE A 167 -5.17 2.22 4.52
C ILE A 167 -5.80 3.20 5.50
N SER A 168 -6.23 2.70 6.65
CA SER A 168 -6.83 3.53 7.70
C SER A 168 -5.93 3.62 8.92
N VAL A 169 -5.84 4.81 9.52
CA VAL A 169 -5.16 5.01 10.80
C VAL A 169 -6.12 5.68 11.76
N TYR A 170 -6.22 5.14 12.98
CA TYR A 170 -7.06 5.62 14.06
C TYR A 170 -6.20 6.08 15.23
N ASN A 171 -6.27 7.36 15.55
CA ASN A 171 -5.84 7.86 16.87
C ASN A 171 -6.89 7.52 17.94
N SER A 172 -8.17 7.52 17.55
CA SER A 172 -9.33 7.08 18.35
C SER A 172 -10.54 6.84 17.45
N GLU A 173 -11.64 6.32 17.99
CA GLU A 173 -12.90 6.08 17.25
C GLU A 173 -13.45 7.31 16.50
N SER A 174 -13.18 8.52 16.99
CA SER A 174 -13.65 9.78 16.37
C SER A 174 -12.53 10.59 15.72
N SER A 175 -11.30 10.05 15.65
CA SER A 175 -10.14 10.70 15.04
C SER A 175 -9.37 9.67 14.25
N TYR A 176 -9.71 9.58 12.97
CA TYR A 176 -9.13 8.66 12.01
C TYR A 176 -9.14 9.28 10.63
N ASP A 177 -8.30 8.75 9.76
CA ASP A 177 -8.34 9.06 8.33
C ASP A 177 -8.07 7.79 7.52
N THR A 178 -8.46 7.82 6.25
CA THR A 178 -8.31 6.69 5.34
C THR A 178 -7.77 7.14 4.00
N LEU A 179 -6.63 6.57 3.62
CA LEU A 179 -6.10 6.63 2.28
C LEU A 179 -6.77 5.55 1.44
N VAL A 180 -7.73 5.96 0.61
CA VAL A 180 -8.49 5.08 -0.28
C VAL A 180 -7.57 4.50 -1.35
N ASP A 181 -7.72 3.20 -1.65
CA ASP A 181 -6.90 2.49 -2.64
C ASP A 181 -5.37 2.64 -2.40
N GLY A 182 -4.96 2.89 -1.15
CA GLY A 182 -3.60 3.26 -0.78
C GLY A 182 -2.56 2.17 -0.97
N PHE A 183 -2.96 0.89 -1.00
CA PHE A 183 -2.05 -0.23 -1.19
C PHE A 183 -2.59 -1.26 -2.20
N THR A 184 -1.73 -1.76 -3.09
CA THR A 184 -2.08 -2.80 -4.07
C THR A 184 -1.40 -4.12 -3.76
N VAL A 185 -2.19 -5.14 -3.48
CA VAL A 185 -1.73 -6.53 -3.36
C VAL A 185 -1.71 -7.16 -4.75
N ILE A 186 -0.54 -7.64 -5.14
CA ILE A 186 -0.28 -8.30 -6.42
C ILE A 186 -0.29 -9.82 -6.20
N GLU A 187 -0.97 -10.56 -7.08
CA GLU A 187 -0.96 -12.03 -7.01
C GLU A 187 0.44 -12.55 -7.34
N SER A 188 1.06 -13.26 -6.39
CA SER A 188 2.35 -13.91 -6.60
C SER A 188 2.24 -15.15 -7.49
N GLY A 189 3.28 -15.41 -8.28
CA GLY A 189 3.47 -16.66 -9.01
C GLY A 189 4.03 -17.82 -8.16
N ALA A 190 4.34 -17.58 -6.88
CA ALA A 190 4.89 -18.59 -5.97
C ALA A 190 3.83 -19.56 -5.44
N LEU A 191 4.24 -20.81 -5.19
CA LEU A 191 3.42 -21.84 -4.52
C LEU A 191 2.93 -21.36 -3.15
N TYR A 192 1.62 -21.49 -2.91
CA TYR A 192 1.01 -21.15 -1.62
C TYR A 192 -0.14 -22.09 -1.30
N VAL A 193 -0.20 -22.54 -0.04
CA VAL A 193 -1.26 -23.40 0.48
C VAL A 193 -2.12 -22.59 1.45
N LYS A 194 -3.41 -22.43 1.10
CA LYS A 194 -4.38 -21.64 1.87
C LYS A 194 -4.99 -22.44 3.00
N ALA A 195 -5.46 -23.65 2.71
CA ALA A 195 -6.20 -24.47 3.68
C ALA A 195 -6.29 -25.94 3.27
N ILE A 196 -6.60 -26.78 4.25
CA ILE A 196 -7.01 -28.18 4.11
C ILE A 196 -8.41 -28.36 4.74
N ASP A 197 -9.33 -29.01 4.03
CA ASP A 197 -10.71 -29.24 4.48
C ASP A 197 -11.15 -30.70 4.26
N PRO A 198 -11.64 -31.42 5.28
CA PRO A 198 -11.67 -31.00 6.69
C PRO A 198 -10.25 -30.77 7.23
N ASN A 199 -10.10 -29.87 8.21
CA ASN A 199 -8.84 -29.65 8.93
C ASN A 199 -8.68 -30.55 10.17
N THR A 200 -9.53 -31.56 10.31
CA THR A 200 -9.47 -32.52 11.41
C THR A 200 -10.05 -33.87 11.02
N GLY A 201 -9.55 -34.93 11.65
CA GLY A 201 -10.09 -36.28 11.48
C GLY A 201 -9.59 -37.27 12.52
N SER A 202 -10.34 -38.35 12.72
CA SER A 202 -9.98 -39.41 13.66
C SER A 202 -8.93 -40.35 13.08
N ASN A 203 -8.04 -40.87 13.93
CA ASN A 203 -6.92 -41.71 13.51
C ASN A 203 -7.26 -43.18 13.21
N ASP A 204 -8.51 -43.60 13.31
CA ASP A 204 -8.95 -44.98 13.04
C ASP A 204 -9.44 -45.23 11.61
N GLN A 205 -9.52 -44.17 10.79
CA GLN A 205 -10.00 -44.24 9.41
C GLN A 205 -9.24 -43.29 8.49
N ASP A 206 -9.25 -43.62 7.20
CA ASP A 206 -8.78 -42.72 6.16
C ASP A 206 -9.75 -41.54 6.02
N VAL A 207 -9.22 -40.34 5.79
CA VAL A 207 -10.00 -39.10 5.65
C VAL A 207 -9.70 -38.45 4.31
N ASP A 208 -10.72 -38.34 3.46
CA ASP A 208 -10.65 -37.56 2.23
C ASP A 208 -10.53 -36.06 2.58
N VAL A 209 -9.55 -35.39 1.98
CA VAL A 209 -9.29 -33.96 2.20
C VAL A 209 -9.16 -33.21 0.88
N THR A 210 -9.60 -31.96 0.89
CA THR A 210 -9.39 -30.98 -0.19
C THR A 210 -8.40 -29.93 0.29
N ILE A 211 -7.33 -29.72 -0.48
CA ILE A 211 -6.32 -28.71 -0.22
C ILE A 211 -6.50 -27.60 -1.25
N THR A 212 -6.62 -26.36 -0.75
CA THR A 212 -6.79 -25.16 -1.58
C THR A 212 -5.57 -24.27 -1.46
N GLY A 213 -5.24 -23.57 -2.54
CA GLY A 213 -4.05 -22.72 -2.63
C GLY A 213 -3.94 -22.06 -3.99
N ARG A 214 -2.71 -21.83 -4.43
CA ARG A 214 -2.39 -21.33 -5.78
C ARG A 214 -1.07 -21.92 -6.26
N ASN A 215 -0.86 -21.83 -7.57
CA ASN A 215 0.34 -22.28 -8.27
C ASN A 215 0.68 -23.74 -7.95
N PHE A 216 -0.33 -24.58 -7.73
CA PHE A 216 -0.12 -26.02 -7.75
C PHE A 216 0.24 -26.47 -9.17
N GLU A 217 1.21 -27.37 -9.27
CA GLU A 217 1.58 -27.99 -10.54
C GLU A 217 1.11 -29.45 -10.60
N ASP A 218 1.01 -30.00 -11.81
CA ASP A 218 0.62 -31.40 -12.01
C ASP A 218 1.63 -32.34 -11.32
N THR A 219 1.15 -33.39 -10.66
CA THR A 219 1.93 -34.33 -9.82
C THR A 219 2.59 -33.74 -8.54
N PRO A 220 1.84 -33.01 -7.69
CA PRO A 220 2.38 -32.51 -6.44
C PRO A 220 2.58 -33.65 -5.42
N ALA A 221 3.55 -33.52 -4.53
CA ALA A 221 3.68 -34.34 -3.33
C ALA A 221 3.10 -33.60 -2.12
N VAL A 222 2.39 -34.32 -1.25
CA VAL A 222 1.70 -33.72 -0.10
C VAL A 222 2.01 -34.50 1.16
N TYR A 223 2.38 -33.79 2.23
CA TYR A 223 2.78 -34.37 3.51
C TYR A 223 2.03 -33.73 4.67
N LEU A 224 1.64 -34.53 5.66
CA LEU A 224 1.32 -34.07 7.01
C LEU A 224 2.49 -34.43 7.95
N GLY A 225 3.22 -33.42 8.40
CA GLY A 225 4.52 -33.61 9.05
C GLY A 225 5.47 -34.45 8.18
N ALA A 226 5.81 -35.66 8.63
CA ALA A 226 6.67 -36.58 7.87
C ALA A 226 5.90 -37.67 7.09
N VAL A 227 4.56 -37.65 7.13
CA VAL A 227 3.71 -38.68 6.50
C VAL A 227 3.22 -38.20 5.15
N GLU A 228 3.56 -38.91 4.08
CA GLU A 228 3.03 -38.66 2.74
C GLU A 228 1.55 -39.03 2.67
N LEU A 229 0.73 -38.13 2.12
CA LEU A 229 -0.69 -38.38 1.91
C LEU A 229 -0.91 -39.34 0.74
N GLN A 230 -2.04 -40.04 0.78
CA GLN A 230 -2.41 -41.02 -0.23
C GLN A 230 -3.32 -40.40 -1.30
N SER A 231 -3.43 -41.07 -2.45
CA SER A 231 -4.38 -40.72 -3.52
C SER A 231 -4.37 -39.25 -3.92
N VAL A 232 -3.19 -38.62 -3.96
CA VAL A 232 -3.03 -37.22 -4.33
C VAL A 232 -3.47 -37.02 -5.79
N GLN A 233 -4.46 -36.14 -5.98
CA GLN A 233 -5.05 -35.79 -7.27
C GLN A 233 -4.98 -34.28 -7.48
N PHE A 234 -4.25 -33.87 -8.52
CA PHE A 234 -4.24 -32.50 -9.01
C PHE A 234 -5.51 -32.22 -9.82
N PHE A 235 -6.33 -31.24 -9.39
CA PHE A 235 -7.53 -30.81 -10.12
C PHE A 235 -7.28 -29.51 -10.89
N SER A 236 -6.61 -28.55 -10.27
CA SER A 236 -6.18 -27.30 -10.89
C SER A 236 -5.01 -26.70 -10.10
N ASP A 237 -4.47 -25.60 -10.61
CA ASP A 237 -3.50 -24.74 -9.94
C ASP A 237 -3.95 -24.21 -8.56
N GLN A 238 -5.20 -24.46 -8.15
CA GLN A 238 -5.78 -24.01 -6.89
C GLN A 238 -6.34 -25.14 -6.04
N VAL A 239 -6.46 -26.38 -6.56
CA VAL A 239 -7.16 -27.48 -5.87
C VAL A 239 -6.41 -28.80 -6.04
N ILE A 240 -6.10 -29.42 -4.90
CA ILE A 240 -5.62 -30.80 -4.78
C ILE A 240 -6.62 -31.57 -3.91
N ALA A 241 -6.95 -32.82 -4.28
CA ALA A 241 -7.55 -33.76 -3.34
C ALA A 241 -6.52 -34.78 -2.88
N ALA A 242 -6.60 -35.21 -1.63
CA ALA A 242 -5.72 -36.23 -1.08
C ALA A 242 -6.46 -37.02 0.01
N VAL A 243 -5.81 -38.05 0.53
CA VAL A 243 -6.32 -38.88 1.63
C VAL A 243 -5.31 -38.85 2.76
N VAL A 244 -5.76 -38.40 3.93
CA VAL A 244 -5.03 -38.57 5.19
C VAL A 244 -5.20 -40.03 5.62
N PRO A 245 -4.12 -40.82 5.69
CA PRO A 245 -4.26 -42.23 6.05
C PRO A 245 -4.58 -42.41 7.53
N ALA A 246 -5.25 -43.51 7.87
CA ALA A 246 -5.41 -43.93 9.25
C ALA A 246 -4.05 -44.18 9.95
N GLY A 247 -4.04 -44.09 11.28
CA GLY A 247 -2.91 -44.49 12.12
C GLY A 247 -1.89 -43.40 12.43
N LEU A 248 -2.13 -42.15 12.02
CA LEU A 248 -1.36 -41.02 12.55
C LEU A 248 -1.57 -40.91 14.07
N ALA A 249 -0.54 -40.49 14.79
CA ALA A 249 -0.67 -40.23 16.22
C ALA A 249 -1.58 -39.00 16.43
N PRO A 250 -2.40 -38.95 17.49
CA PRO A 250 -3.16 -37.76 17.82
C PRO A 250 -2.22 -36.57 18.09
N ALA A 251 -2.32 -35.54 17.23
CA ALA A 251 -1.53 -34.30 17.29
C ALA A 251 -2.06 -33.30 16.25
N THR A 252 -1.57 -32.07 16.31
CA THR A 252 -1.69 -31.11 15.21
C THR A 252 -0.43 -31.22 14.34
N TYR A 253 -0.63 -31.23 13.02
CA TYR A 253 0.41 -31.40 12.01
C TYR A 253 0.44 -30.22 11.04
N ASP A 254 1.64 -29.83 10.64
CA ASP A 254 1.85 -28.94 9.50
C ASP A 254 1.58 -29.69 8.20
N LEU A 255 1.06 -28.97 7.21
CA LEU A 255 0.83 -29.46 5.85
C LEU A 255 1.89 -28.90 4.92
N THR A 256 2.66 -29.78 4.26
CA THR A 256 3.63 -29.38 3.23
C THR A 256 3.17 -29.86 1.87
N VAL A 257 3.13 -28.96 0.89
CA VAL A 257 2.96 -29.28 -0.53
C VAL A 257 4.28 -28.99 -1.24
N ILE A 258 4.70 -29.90 -2.11
CA ILE A 258 5.92 -29.79 -2.93
C ILE A 258 5.53 -30.00 -4.39
N ASN A 259 5.81 -29.01 -5.24
CA ASN A 259 5.63 -29.10 -6.68
C ASN A 259 6.77 -29.90 -7.34
N PRO A 260 6.60 -30.37 -8.60
CA PRO A 260 7.63 -31.13 -9.32
C PRO A 260 8.93 -30.36 -9.61
N ASP A 261 8.88 -29.02 -9.58
CA ASP A 261 10.03 -28.13 -9.71
C ASP A 261 10.81 -27.93 -8.39
N GLU A 262 10.42 -28.66 -7.34
CA GLU A 262 10.96 -28.61 -5.97
C GLU A 262 10.56 -27.36 -5.17
N GLU A 263 9.68 -26.49 -5.69
CA GLU A 263 9.08 -25.44 -4.87
C GLU A 263 8.19 -26.07 -3.79
N SER A 264 8.28 -25.55 -2.57
CA SER A 264 7.54 -26.11 -1.43
C SER A 264 6.94 -25.02 -0.56
N PHE A 265 5.72 -25.26 -0.06
CA PHE A 265 5.07 -24.40 0.92
C PHE A 265 4.56 -25.24 2.09
N THR A 266 4.76 -24.74 3.32
CA THR A 266 4.26 -25.37 4.55
C THR A 266 3.24 -24.47 5.23
N LEU A 267 2.02 -24.97 5.38
CA LEU A 267 1.00 -24.39 6.23
C LEU A 267 1.15 -24.97 7.64
N GLU A 268 1.58 -24.14 8.59
CA GLU A 268 1.77 -24.56 9.98
C GLU A 268 0.44 -24.85 10.68
N GLU A 269 0.45 -25.82 11.60
CA GLU A 269 -0.68 -26.23 12.42
C GLU A 269 -1.97 -26.55 11.62
N ALA A 270 -1.83 -27.01 10.38
CA ALA A 270 -2.90 -27.11 9.39
C ALA A 270 -3.97 -28.17 9.69
N TYR A 271 -3.62 -29.31 10.31
CA TYR A 271 -4.53 -30.45 10.46
C TYR A 271 -4.43 -31.11 11.84
N THR A 272 -5.57 -31.32 12.51
CA THR A 272 -5.63 -31.98 13.83
C THR A 272 -6.14 -33.42 13.73
N VAL A 273 -5.29 -34.37 14.09
CA VAL A 273 -5.65 -35.79 14.25
C VAL A 273 -6.16 -36.04 15.67
N THR A 274 -7.34 -36.64 15.79
CA THR A 274 -7.96 -36.98 17.09
C THR A 274 -8.00 -38.49 17.34
N GLU A 275 -8.14 -38.89 18.60
CA GLU A 275 -8.52 -40.26 18.94
C GLU A 275 -9.94 -40.58 18.46
N PRO A 276 -10.33 -41.87 18.36
CA PRO A 276 -11.70 -42.27 18.07
C PRO A 276 -12.61 -41.87 19.23
N GLU A 277 -13.82 -41.40 18.93
CA GLU A 277 -14.81 -41.19 19.98
C GLU A 277 -15.12 -42.53 20.66
N GLU A 278 -14.92 -42.60 21.99
CA GLU A 278 -15.36 -43.75 22.78
C GLU A 278 -16.89 -43.88 22.68
N ARG A 279 -17.36 -45.03 22.18
CA ARG A 279 -18.79 -45.35 22.01
C ARG A 279 -19.43 -45.95 23.25
#